data_AF-A0A1V0FYQ2-F1
#
_entry.id   AF-A0A1V0FYQ2-F1
#
_cell.length_a   1.000
_cell.length_b   1.000
_cell.length_c   1.000
_cell.angle_alpha   90.00
_cell.angle_beta   90.00
_cell.angle_gamma   90.00
#
_symmetry.space_group_name_H-M   'P 1'
#
loop_
_entity.id
_entity.type
_entity.pdbx_description
1 polymer ?
#
loop_
_entity_poly.entity_id
_entity_poly.type
_entity_poly.pdbx_seq_one_letter_code
_entity_poly.pdbx_strand_id
1 'polypeptide(L)'
;MPGRILTITKHNLNYINSLAVNAAQAEVAAAAEQEGEHAQAWAAIAESLRHLHAQHQTGMESSTKKAVTAIAHSEFLRGHIAEFFKVTTAASGSGSKGCLSTNSGGGNANNVKQTINALDADAPSVEHATFTEQENDLPELTADGFTQLTAGKGVVDDSLT
;
A
#
# COMPACT_ATOMS: atom_id res chain seq x y z
N MET A 1 1.10 2.78 -0.29
CA MET A 1 0.62 1.49 0.27
C MET A 1 -0.78 1.61 0.87
N PRO A 2 -1.06 2.49 1.84
CA PRO A 2 -2.39 2.53 2.45
C PRO A 2 -3.53 2.88 1.48
N GLY A 3 -3.28 3.74 0.50
CA GLY A 3 -4.24 4.04 -0.57
C GLY A 3 -4.65 2.81 -1.41
N ARG A 4 -3.70 1.93 -1.73
CA ARG A 4 -3.96 0.66 -2.44
C ARG A 4 -4.80 -0.30 -1.60
N ILE A 5 -4.46 -0.41 -0.31
CA ILE A 5 -5.19 -1.27 0.63
C ILE A 5 -6.63 -0.75 0.81
N LEU A 6 -6.84 0.57 0.80
CA LEU A 6 -8.17 1.18 0.79
C LEU A 6 -8.97 0.79 -0.45
N THR A 7 -8.38 0.87 -1.66
CA THR A 7 -9.01 0.46 -2.92
C THR A 7 -9.44 -1.02 -2.88
N ILE A 8 -8.53 -1.93 -2.50
CA ILE A 8 -8.81 -3.37 -2.41
C ILE A 8 -9.94 -3.66 -1.41
N THR A 9 -9.88 -3.01 -0.24
CA THR A 9 -10.89 -3.22 0.82
C THR A 9 -12.26 -2.73 0.38
N LYS A 10 -12.35 -1.55 -0.25
CA LYS A 10 -13.60 -1.02 -0.81
C LYS A 10 -14.16 -1.91 -1.92
N HIS A 11 -13.31 -2.37 -2.84
CA HIS A 11 -13.74 -3.27 -3.90
C HIS A 11 -14.34 -4.57 -3.33
N ASN A 12 -13.67 -5.18 -2.35
CA ASN A 12 -14.15 -6.39 -1.69
C ASN A 12 -15.49 -6.16 -0.97
N LEU A 13 -15.64 -5.04 -0.24
CA LEU A 13 -16.90 -4.69 0.43
C LEU A 13 -18.04 -4.49 -0.58
N ASN A 14 -17.78 -3.78 -1.69
CA ASN A 14 -18.78 -3.56 -2.74
C ASN A 14 -19.21 -4.87 -3.40
N TYR A 15 -18.26 -5.80 -3.63
CA TYR A 15 -18.57 -7.12 -4.16
C TYR A 15 -19.41 -7.96 -3.18
N ILE A 16 -19.06 -7.98 -1.90
CA ILE A 16 -19.84 -8.69 -0.87
C ILE A 16 -21.27 -8.14 -0.81
N ASN A 17 -21.43 -6.81 -0.80
CA ASN A 17 -22.75 -6.18 -0.81
C ASN A 17 -23.54 -6.52 -2.08
N SER A 18 -22.89 -6.58 -3.25
CA SER A 18 -23.60 -6.93 -4.49
C SER A 18 -24.08 -8.38 -4.49
N LEU A 19 -23.36 -9.32 -3.88
CA LEU A 19 -23.84 -10.69 -3.69
C LEU A 19 -25.14 -10.76 -2.90
N ALA A 20 -25.24 -9.99 -1.80
CA ALA A 20 -26.45 -9.94 -0.98
C ALA A 20 -27.64 -9.32 -1.75
N VAL A 21 -27.40 -8.23 -2.49
CA VAL A 21 -28.41 -7.59 -3.34
C VAL A 21 -28.89 -8.54 -4.45
N ASN A 22 -27.96 -9.20 -5.14
CA ASN A 22 -28.29 -10.12 -6.22
C ASN A 22 -29.03 -11.36 -5.70
N ALA A 23 -28.70 -11.85 -4.50
CA ALA A 23 -29.43 -12.93 -3.86
C ALA A 23 -30.89 -12.53 -3.61
N ALA A 24 -31.12 -11.34 -3.03
CA ALA A 24 -32.48 -10.83 -2.80
C ALA A 24 -33.26 -10.62 -4.10
N GLN A 25 -32.62 -10.14 -5.16
CA GLN A 25 -33.24 -10.00 -6.48
C GLN A 25 -33.64 -11.37 -7.06
N ALA A 26 -32.80 -12.39 -6.92
CA ALA A 26 -33.11 -13.75 -7.35
C ALA A 26 -34.28 -14.36 -6.56
N GLU A 27 -34.42 -14.06 -5.27
CA GLU A 27 -35.59 -14.48 -4.50
C GLU A 27 -36.89 -13.84 -4.99
N VAL A 28 -36.85 -12.53 -5.26
CA VAL A 28 -38.00 -11.82 -5.81
C VAL A 28 -38.39 -12.40 -7.17
N ALA A 29 -37.41 -12.74 -8.01
CA ALA A 29 -37.66 -13.41 -9.29
C ALA A 29 -38.27 -14.80 -9.09
N ALA A 30 -37.77 -15.61 -8.15
CA ALA A 30 -38.32 -16.92 -7.84
C ALA A 30 -39.78 -16.84 -7.37
N ALA A 31 -40.12 -15.84 -6.55
CA ALA A 31 -41.48 -15.64 -6.04
C ALA A 31 -42.45 -15.08 -7.09
N ALA A 32 -41.93 -14.35 -8.09
CA ALA A 32 -42.73 -13.79 -9.17
C ALA A 32 -42.98 -14.79 -10.31
N GLU A 33 -42.19 -15.86 -10.39
CA GLU A 33 -42.29 -16.83 -11.49
C GLU A 33 -43.50 -17.74 -11.39
N GLN A 34 -44.15 -17.95 -12.55
CA GLN A 34 -45.33 -18.80 -12.66
C GLN A 34 -44.96 -20.25 -13.03
N GLU A 35 -43.84 -20.43 -13.72
CA GLU A 35 -43.32 -21.74 -14.09
C GLU A 35 -42.42 -22.30 -12.98
N GLY A 36 -42.83 -23.44 -12.42
CA GLY A 36 -42.16 -24.03 -11.24
C GLY A 36 -40.67 -24.36 -11.46
N GLU A 37 -40.28 -24.75 -12.67
CA GLU A 37 -38.86 -25.01 -13.00
C GLU A 37 -38.01 -23.74 -12.97
N HIS A 38 -38.51 -22.63 -13.52
CA HIS A 38 -37.83 -21.34 -13.48
C HIS A 38 -37.77 -20.75 -12.07
N ALA A 39 -38.85 -20.88 -11.30
CA ALA A 39 -38.88 -20.49 -9.88
C ALA A 39 -37.81 -21.26 -9.08
N GLN A 40 -37.66 -22.57 -9.32
CA GLN A 40 -36.62 -23.39 -8.68
C GLN A 40 -35.21 -22.98 -9.11
N ALA A 41 -35.00 -22.67 -10.39
CA ALA A 41 -33.71 -22.18 -10.87
C ALA A 41 -33.30 -20.86 -10.19
N TRP A 42 -34.22 -19.90 -10.07
CA TRP A 42 -33.98 -18.65 -9.35
C TRP A 42 -33.70 -18.86 -7.87
N ALA A 43 -34.43 -19.76 -7.21
CA ALA A 43 -34.18 -20.11 -5.81
C ALA A 43 -32.78 -20.72 -5.60
N ALA A 44 -32.32 -21.58 -6.52
CA ALA A 44 -30.98 -22.14 -6.48
C ALA A 44 -29.88 -21.09 -6.70
N ILE A 45 -30.12 -20.11 -7.58
CA ILE A 45 -29.23 -18.95 -7.77
C ILE A 45 -29.15 -18.13 -6.49
N ALA A 46 -30.29 -17.79 -5.88
CA ALA A 46 -30.33 -17.04 -4.63
C ALA A 46 -29.53 -17.73 -3.52
N GLU A 47 -29.69 -19.04 -3.37
CA GLU A 47 -28.96 -19.81 -2.37
C GLU A 47 -27.45 -19.85 -2.63
N SER A 48 -27.04 -20.05 -3.89
CA SER A 48 -25.62 -20.03 -4.28
C SER A 48 -24.97 -18.68 -3.96
N LEU A 49 -25.67 -17.57 -4.22
CA LEU A 49 -25.20 -16.22 -3.91
C LEU A 49 -25.08 -15.96 -2.41
N ARG A 50 -26.03 -16.47 -1.59
CA ARG A 50 -25.92 -16.39 -0.13
C ARG A 50 -24.75 -17.18 0.43
N HIS A 51 -24.55 -18.38 -0.08
CA HIS A 51 -23.43 -19.21 0.33
C HIS A 51 -22.10 -18.48 0.03
N LEU A 52 -21.99 -17.90 -1.17
CA LEU A 52 -20.81 -17.12 -1.55
C LEU A 52 -20.65 -15.88 -0.65
N HIS A 53 -21.73 -15.15 -0.37
CA HIS A 53 -21.72 -14.02 0.54
C HIS A 53 -21.23 -14.40 1.95
N ALA A 54 -21.76 -15.48 2.53
CA ALA A 54 -21.34 -15.99 3.84
C ALA A 54 -19.86 -16.42 3.85
N GLN A 55 -19.42 -17.11 2.80
CA GLN A 55 -18.01 -17.49 2.65
C GLN A 55 -17.09 -16.26 2.62
N HIS A 56 -17.45 -15.20 1.89
CA HIS A 56 -16.66 -13.98 1.87
C HIS A 56 -16.71 -13.22 3.19
N GLN A 57 -17.86 -13.17 3.88
CA GLN A 57 -17.97 -12.56 5.21
C GLN A 57 -17.05 -13.22 6.24
N THR A 58 -16.98 -14.56 6.27
CA THR A 58 -16.05 -15.27 7.17
C THR A 58 -14.58 -15.00 6.85
N GLY A 59 -14.25 -14.73 5.58
CA GLY A 59 -12.91 -14.33 5.14
C GLY A 59 -12.54 -12.86 5.42
N MET A 60 -13.50 -12.00 5.76
CA MET A 60 -13.26 -10.56 5.95
C MET A 60 -12.34 -10.25 7.11
N GLU A 61 -12.45 -10.96 8.23
CA GLU A 61 -11.63 -10.68 9.41
C GLU A 61 -10.14 -10.92 9.12
N SER A 62 -9.83 -12.06 8.48
CA SER A 62 -8.47 -12.40 8.03
C SER A 62 -7.94 -11.38 7.03
N SER A 63 -8.77 -10.97 6.06
CA SER A 63 -8.40 -9.99 5.04
C SER A 63 -8.14 -8.61 5.64
N THR A 64 -8.99 -8.18 6.59
CA THR A 64 -8.84 -6.93 7.33
C THR A 64 -7.58 -6.94 8.16
N LYS A 65 -7.28 -8.05 8.85
CA LYS A 65 -6.04 -8.19 9.62
C LYS A 65 -4.81 -8.05 8.73
N LYS A 66 -4.77 -8.75 7.59
CA LYS A 66 -3.68 -8.61 6.62
C LYS A 66 -3.53 -7.18 6.11
N ALA A 67 -4.64 -6.52 5.77
CA ALA A 67 -4.67 -5.14 5.34
C ALA A 67 -4.09 -4.19 6.39
N VAL A 68 -4.57 -4.28 7.65
CA VAL A 68 -4.08 -3.44 8.75
C VAL A 68 -2.61 -3.71 9.05
N THR A 69 -2.18 -4.98 9.06
CA THR A 69 -0.75 -5.32 9.24
C THR A 69 0.11 -4.73 8.14
N ALA A 70 -0.31 -4.82 6.88
CA ALA A 70 0.42 -4.26 5.76
C ALA A 70 0.49 -2.71 5.84
N ILE A 71 -0.60 -2.04 6.22
CA ILE A 71 -0.60 -0.60 6.49
C ILE A 71 0.40 -0.27 7.59
N ALA A 72 0.28 -0.94 8.75
CA ALA A 72 1.12 -0.68 9.91
C ALA A 72 2.61 -0.85 9.59
N HIS A 73 3.00 -1.94 8.93
CA HIS A 73 4.39 -2.15 8.52
C HIS A 73 4.87 -1.10 7.52
N SER A 74 4.03 -0.74 6.55
CA SER A 74 4.39 0.26 5.54
C SER A 74 4.59 1.66 6.14
N GLU A 75 3.71 2.08 7.05
CA GLU A 75 3.80 3.38 7.70
C GLU A 75 4.91 3.42 8.75
N PHE A 76 5.15 2.30 9.45
CA PHE A 76 6.30 2.17 10.33
C PHE A 76 7.61 2.36 9.57
N LEU A 77 7.77 1.67 8.43
CA LEU A 77 8.96 1.80 7.59
C LEU A 77 9.09 3.21 6.99
N ARG A 78 7.99 3.79 6.47
CA ARG A 78 7.97 5.16 5.97
C ARG A 78 8.46 6.15 7.02
N GLY A 79 7.96 6.04 8.26
CA GLY A 79 8.36 6.88 9.37
C GLY A 79 9.85 6.76 9.69
N HIS A 80 10.41 5.55 9.68
CA HIS A 80 11.84 5.33 9.91
C HIS A 80 12.71 5.92 8.81
N ILE A 81 12.33 5.76 7.54
CA ILE A 81 13.04 6.35 6.41
C ILE A 81 13.00 7.89 6.52
N ALA A 82 11.82 8.46 6.79
CA ALA A 82 11.66 9.90 6.96
C ALA A 82 12.54 10.46 8.10
N GLU A 83 12.57 9.78 9.25
CA GLU A 83 13.41 10.18 10.38
C GLU A 83 14.91 10.07 10.06
N PHE A 84 15.34 9.01 9.36
CA PHE A 84 16.73 8.89 8.90
C PHE A 84 17.15 10.09 8.05
N PHE A 85 16.36 10.47 7.04
CA PHE A 85 16.67 11.63 6.19
C PHE A 85 16.62 12.94 6.97
N LYS A 86 15.68 13.09 7.91
CA LYS A 86 15.59 14.27 8.76
C LYS A 86 16.84 14.45 9.63
N VAL A 87 17.28 13.38 10.30
CA VAL A 87 18.48 13.40 11.15
C VAL A 87 19.75 13.62 10.32
N THR A 88 19.90 12.92 9.19
CA THR A 88 21.11 13.02 8.36
C THR A 88 21.26 14.36 7.66
N THR A 89 20.16 14.98 7.23
CA THR A 89 20.20 16.34 6.67
C THR A 89 20.47 17.39 7.76
N ALA A 90 19.90 17.22 8.96
CA ALA A 90 20.18 18.11 10.10
C ALA A 90 21.61 17.98 10.64
N ALA A 91 22.24 16.81 10.50
CA ALA A 91 23.63 16.56 10.85
C ALA A 91 24.61 17.16 9.82
N SER A 92 24.60 18.49 9.71
CA SER A 92 25.45 19.24 8.79
C SER A 92 26.04 20.49 9.46
N GLY A 93 27.27 20.83 9.09
CA GLY A 93 27.96 22.04 9.56
C GLY A 93 28.05 23.14 8.50
N SER A 94 27.97 22.77 7.21
CA SER A 94 27.94 23.68 6.08
C SER A 94 27.50 22.95 4.80
N GLY A 95 27.33 23.68 3.69
CA GLY A 95 27.09 23.09 2.37
C GLY A 95 28.21 22.16 1.87
N SER A 96 29.37 22.13 2.54
CA SER A 96 30.51 21.26 2.24
C SER A 96 30.82 20.24 3.33
N LYS A 97 30.06 20.23 4.44
CA LYS A 97 30.26 19.33 5.58
C LYS A 97 28.92 18.79 6.11
N GLY A 98 28.63 17.52 5.88
CA GLY A 98 27.46 16.84 6.43
C GLY A 98 27.31 15.41 5.92
N CYS A 99 26.22 14.75 6.32
CA CYS A 99 26.02 13.33 6.08
C CYS A 99 25.32 12.97 4.75
N LEU A 100 24.68 13.94 4.08
CA LEU A 100 23.92 13.69 2.86
C LEU A 100 24.32 14.66 1.75
N SER A 101 24.66 14.14 0.58
CA SER A 101 25.08 14.89 -0.61
C SER A 101 24.47 14.27 -1.86
N THR A 102 24.14 15.09 -2.85
CA THR A 102 23.65 14.63 -4.16
C THR A 102 24.77 14.35 -5.17
N ASN A 103 26.04 14.55 -4.77
CA ASN A 103 27.18 14.21 -5.62
C ASN A 103 27.57 12.75 -5.44
N SER A 104 27.86 12.06 -6.55
CA SER A 104 28.62 10.81 -6.52
C SER A 104 30.01 11.07 -5.93
N GLY A 105 30.50 10.12 -5.12
CA GLY A 105 31.69 10.27 -4.27
C GLY A 105 32.86 10.98 -4.96
N GLY A 106 33.24 12.15 -4.44
CA GLY A 106 34.33 12.99 -4.94
C GLY A 106 33.93 14.31 -5.63
N GLY A 107 32.64 14.58 -5.86
CA GLY A 107 32.19 15.83 -6.49
C GLY A 107 32.24 17.09 -5.59
N ASN A 108 32.48 18.26 -6.20
CA ASN A 108 32.69 19.59 -5.60
C ASN A 108 31.95 19.88 -4.27
N ALA A 109 32.69 20.51 -3.35
CA ALA A 109 32.16 21.16 -2.15
C ALA A 109 30.96 22.07 -2.48
N ASN A 110 29.94 22.09 -1.60
CA ASN A 110 28.67 22.86 -1.68
C ASN A 110 27.40 22.10 -2.09
N ASN A 111 27.38 20.77 -2.02
CA ASN A 111 26.19 19.96 -2.37
C ASN A 111 25.61 19.17 -1.18
N VAL A 112 26.05 19.47 0.05
CA VAL A 112 25.45 18.89 1.26
C VAL A 112 24.04 19.42 1.45
N LYS A 113 23.11 18.50 1.67
CA LYS A 113 21.70 18.80 1.88
C LYS A 113 21.43 18.95 3.37
N GLN A 114 21.21 20.20 3.79
CA GLN A 114 21.14 20.59 5.20
C GLN A 114 19.71 20.54 5.77
N THR A 115 18.71 20.29 4.90
CA THR A 115 17.32 20.08 5.29
C THR A 115 16.69 19.01 4.40
N ILE A 116 15.64 18.37 4.90
CA ILE A 116 14.87 17.38 4.13
C ILE A 116 14.24 17.99 2.88
N ASN A 117 13.82 19.25 2.95
CA ASN A 117 13.24 19.98 1.82
C ASN A 117 14.27 20.25 0.71
N ALA A 118 15.57 20.30 1.04
CA ALA A 118 16.64 20.49 0.06
C ALA A 118 16.88 19.24 -0.82
N LEU A 119 16.19 18.13 -0.55
CA LEU A 119 16.17 16.93 -1.36
C LEU A 119 15.19 17.02 -2.53
N ASP A 120 14.39 18.07 -2.60
CA ASP A 120 13.45 18.31 -3.70
C ASP A 120 12.56 17.08 -3.98
N ALA A 121 12.58 16.57 -5.21
CA ALA A 121 11.79 15.40 -5.62
C ALA A 121 12.21 14.09 -4.93
N ASP A 122 13.43 14.05 -4.37
CA ASP A 122 13.97 12.88 -3.67
C ASP A 122 13.67 12.91 -2.16
N ALA A 123 13.00 13.97 -1.67
CA ALA A 123 12.61 14.07 -0.26
C ALA A 123 11.61 12.95 0.10
N PRO A 124 11.83 12.20 1.20
CA PRO A 124 10.85 11.22 1.62
C PRO A 124 9.58 11.93 2.10
N SER A 125 8.44 11.26 1.94
CA SER A 125 7.17 11.74 2.49
C SER A 125 7.22 11.71 4.03
N VAL A 126 7.25 12.90 4.63
CA VAL A 126 7.35 13.09 6.09
C VAL A 126 6.00 13.08 6.80
N GLU A 127 4.94 13.55 6.14
CA GLU A 127 3.58 13.58 6.70
C GLU A 127 2.58 12.94 5.74
N HIS A 128 1.74 12.07 6.30
CA HIS A 128 0.57 11.55 5.61
C HIS A 128 -0.58 11.44 6.63
N ALA A 129 -1.48 12.42 6.62
CA ALA A 129 -2.67 12.44 7.48
C ALA A 129 -3.87 11.75 6.82
N THR A 130 -3.86 11.65 5.49
CA THR A 130 -4.96 11.10 4.70
C THR A 130 -4.41 10.21 3.59
N PHE A 131 -5.22 9.23 3.20
CA PHE A 131 -4.92 8.34 2.09
C PHE A 131 -6.08 8.40 1.10
N THR A 132 -5.76 8.63 -0.17
CA THR A 132 -6.70 8.47 -1.28
C THR A 132 -6.52 7.10 -1.89
N GLU A 133 -7.55 6.62 -2.59
CA GLU A 133 -7.49 5.37 -3.35
C GLU A 133 -6.38 5.43 -4.41
N GLN A 134 -5.66 4.32 -4.57
CA GLN A 134 -4.55 4.20 -5.51
C GLN A 134 -4.63 2.84 -6.21
N GLU A 135 -4.65 2.83 -7.53
CA GLU A 135 -4.79 1.60 -8.33
C GLU A 135 -3.44 1.03 -8.80
N ASN A 136 -2.41 1.87 -8.86
CA ASN A 136 -1.12 1.47 -9.41
C ASN A 136 -0.40 0.48 -8.50
N ASP A 137 0.27 -0.50 -9.11
CA ASP A 137 1.22 -1.38 -8.45
C ASP A 137 2.48 -0.62 -8.00
N LEU A 138 3.23 -1.23 -7.07
CA LEU A 138 4.52 -0.74 -6.59
C LEU A 138 5.62 -1.64 -7.18
N PRO A 139 6.08 -1.38 -8.42
CA PRO A 139 7.09 -2.22 -9.06
C PRO A 139 8.42 -2.23 -8.29
N GLU A 140 8.66 -1.25 -7.42
CA GLU A 140 9.86 -1.14 -6.60
C GLU A 140 9.86 -2.07 -5.37
N LEU A 141 8.70 -2.65 -5.00
CA LEU A 141 8.55 -3.54 -3.85
C LEU A 141 7.90 -4.86 -4.28
N THR A 142 8.71 -5.92 -4.34
CA THR A 142 8.29 -7.27 -4.74
C THR A 142 8.25 -8.22 -3.55
N ALA A 143 7.91 -9.49 -3.79
CA ALA A 143 7.99 -10.54 -2.78
C ALA A 143 9.41 -10.73 -2.21
N ASP A 144 10.45 -10.41 -3.00
CA ASP A 144 11.85 -10.49 -2.61
C ASP A 144 12.35 -9.20 -1.90
N GLY A 145 11.48 -8.20 -1.75
CA GLY A 145 11.78 -6.92 -1.11
C GLY A 145 11.95 -5.75 -2.08
N PHE A 146 12.70 -4.73 -1.65
CA PHE A 146 12.94 -3.51 -2.42
C PHE A 146 13.92 -3.76 -3.56
N THR A 147 13.45 -3.64 -4.80
CA THR A 147 14.26 -3.97 -5.99
C THR A 147 15.38 -2.96 -6.26
N GLN A 148 15.21 -1.71 -5.81
CA GLN A 148 16.20 -0.65 -5.97
C GLN A 148 17.27 -0.65 -4.86
N LEU A 149 17.02 -1.31 -3.72
CA LEU A 149 17.98 -1.39 -2.62
C LEU A 149 18.91 -2.59 -2.83
N THR A 150 19.97 -2.36 -3.59
CA THR A 150 21.00 -3.37 -3.87
C THR A 150 22.16 -3.26 -2.87
N ALA A 151 22.91 -4.35 -2.70
CA ALA A 151 24.11 -4.33 -1.90
C ALA A 151 25.14 -3.37 -2.52
N GLY A 152 25.37 -2.23 -1.87
CA GLY A 152 26.46 -1.31 -2.21
C GLY A 152 27.78 -1.78 -1.62
N LYS A 153 28.91 -1.35 -2.19
CA LYS A 153 30.25 -1.58 -1.61
C LYS A 153 30.53 -0.75 -0.34
N GLY A 154 29.55 0.00 0.15
CA GLY A 154 29.77 1.06 1.15
C GLY A 154 30.56 2.23 0.57
N VAL A 155 30.77 3.28 1.37
CA VAL A 155 31.79 4.29 1.08
C VAL A 155 33.13 3.64 1.41
N VAL A 156 33.85 3.16 0.40
CA VAL A 156 35.23 2.72 0.54
C VAL A 156 36.08 3.99 0.55
N ASP A 157 36.50 4.40 1.74
CA ASP A 157 37.49 5.44 1.90
C ASP A 157 38.86 4.77 2.06
N ASP A 158 39.59 4.65 0.94
CA ASP A 158 40.95 4.10 0.93
C ASP A 158 41.96 5.01 1.67
N SER A 159 41.54 6.17 2.20
CA SER A 159 42.38 7.05 3.01
C SER A 159 42.38 6.72 4.52
N LEU A 160 41.56 5.75 4.95
CA LEU A 160 41.54 5.22 6.32
C LEU A 160 42.41 3.97 6.52
N THR A 161 43.12 3.52 5.47
CA THR A 161 44.19 2.49 5.54
C THR A 161 45.55 3.12 5.30
#